data_AF-A0A9E2PRT2-F1
#
_entry.id   AF-A0A9E2PRT2-F1
#
_cell.length_a   1.000
_cell.length_b   1.000
_cell.length_c   1.000
_cell.angle_alpha   90.00
_cell.angle_beta   90.00
_cell.angle_gamma   90.00
#
_symmetry.space_group_name_H-M   'P 1'
#
loop_
_entity.id
_entity.type
_entity.pdbx_description
1 polymer ?
#
loop_
_entity_poly.entity_id
_entity_poly.type
_entity_poly.pdbx_seq_one_letter_code
_entity_poly.pdbx_strand_id
1 'polypeptide(L)' 'IYWTHRVTVLPGAEVLAYAGKDPALVAWQYGRGKVIVYVGTVEGEPAPGDLPAWEWRGWTPLWDKVLDLLLAPVNK' A
#
# COMPACT_ATOMS: atom_id res chain seq x y z
N ILE A 1 -4.60 4.84 -9.62
CA ILE A 1 -5.08 5.33 -8.30
C ILE A 1 -5.52 6.77 -8.50
N TYR A 2 -6.75 7.13 -8.12
CA TYR A 2 -7.30 8.46 -8.38
C TYR A 2 -6.96 9.47 -7.29
N TRP A 3 -7.00 9.01 -6.03
CA TRP A 3 -6.68 9.83 -4.86
C TRP A 3 -5.60 9.17 -4.03
N THR A 4 -4.59 9.96 -3.68
CA THR A 4 -3.50 9.57 -2.78
C THR A 4 -3.35 10.62 -1.69
N HIS A 5 -3.06 10.16 -0.48
CA HIS A 5 -2.62 11.05 0.58
C HIS A 5 -1.18 11.48 0.31
N ARG A 6 -0.89 12.78 0.42
CA ARG A 6 0.50 13.24 0.41
C ARG A 6 1.17 12.87 1.72
N VAL A 7 2.16 11.99 1.67
CA VAL A 7 2.86 11.47 2.85
C VAL A 7 4.36 11.69 2.74
N THR A 8 5.02 11.80 3.89
CA THR A 8 6.47 11.74 4.01
C THR A 8 6.84 10.40 4.64
N VAL A 9 7.66 9.61 3.95
CA VAL A 9 8.10 8.30 4.46
C VAL A 9 9.13 8.52 5.57
N LEU A 10 8.92 7.86 6.72
CA LEU A 10 9.84 7.95 7.86
C LEU A 10 11.19 7.28 7.54
N PRO A 11 12.32 7.77 8.08
CA PRO A 11 13.59 7.06 8.00
C PRO A 11 13.48 5.64 8.55
N GLY A 12 13.91 4.64 7.77
CA GLY A 12 13.83 3.23 8.14
C GLY A 12 12.47 2.56 7.83
N ALA A 13 11.49 3.29 7.30
CA ALA A 13 10.34 2.68 6.64
C ALA A 13 10.72 2.28 5.20
N GLU A 14 10.12 1.18 4.73
CA GLU A 14 10.35 0.61 3.41
C GLU A 14 9.16 0.90 2.49
N VAL A 15 9.42 1.38 1.27
CA VAL A 15 8.37 1.53 0.26
C VAL A 15 8.24 0.21 -0.51
N LEU A 16 7.12 -0.49 -0.31
CA LEU A 16 6.83 -1.78 -0.93
C LEU A 16 6.26 -1.63 -2.36
N ALA A 17 5.55 -0.53 -2.63
CA ALA A 17 4.98 -0.26 -3.94
C ALA A 17 4.87 1.24 -4.21
N TYR A 18 4.92 1.60 -5.50
CA TYR A 18 4.77 2.97 -6.00
C TYR A 18 3.56 3.06 -6.94
N ALA A 19 2.92 4.22 -6.96
CA ALA A 19 1.98 4.64 -7.99
C ALA A 19 2.65 5.72 -8.84
N GLY A 20 3.21 5.33 -9.98
CA GLY A 20 4.13 6.20 -10.72
C GLY A 20 5.39 6.45 -9.90
N LYS A 21 5.63 7.71 -9.51
CA LYS A 21 6.78 8.11 -8.70
C LYS A 21 6.48 8.23 -7.20
N ASP A 22 5.20 8.18 -6.82
CA ASP A 22 4.77 8.44 -5.45
C ASP A 22 4.62 7.13 -4.68
N PRO A 23 5.02 7.06 -3.39
CA PRO A 23 4.82 5.88 -2.56
C PRO A 23 3.33 5.53 -2.46
N ALA A 24 2.99 4.27 -2.71
CA ALA A 24 1.63 3.75 -2.65
C ALA A 24 1.42 2.78 -1.50
N LEU A 25 2.44 1.99 -1.15
CA LEU A 25 2.42 1.05 -0.04
C LEU A 25 3.73 1.14 0.72
N VAL A 26 3.65 1.39 2.04
CA VAL A 26 4.82 1.61 2.90
C VAL A 26 4.73 0.66 4.09
N ALA A 27 5.83 -0.04 4.39
CA ALA A 27 5.98 -0.89 5.55
C ALA A 27 6.92 -0.28 6.58
N TRP A 28 6.65 -0.57 7.85
CA TRP A 28 7.49 -0.17 8.95
C TRP A 28 7.36 -1.15 10.13
N GLN A 29 8.34 -1.13 11.01
CA GLN A 29 8.29 -1.81 12.30
C GLN A 29 8.26 -0.76 13.41
N TYR A 30 7.29 -0.90 14.31
CA TYR A 30 7.17 -0.06 15.49
C TYR A 30 7.12 -0.92 16.75
N GLY A 31 8.19 -0.85 17.55
CA GLY A 31 8.38 -1.75 18.69
C GLY A 31 8.41 -3.21 18.25
N ARG A 32 7.42 -4.01 18.66
CA ARG A 32 7.25 -5.41 18.23
C ARG A 32 6.17 -5.60 17.15
N GLY A 33 5.56 -4.50 16.69
CA GLY A 33 4.50 -4.52 15.70
C GLY A 33 5.00 -4.26 14.29
N LYS A 34 4.24 -4.74 13.30
CA LYS A 34 4.38 -4.37 11.90
C LYS A 34 3.27 -3.39 11.54
N VAL A 35 3.62 -2.40 10.72
CA VAL A 35 2.69 -1.40 10.20
C VAL A 35 2.82 -1.42 8.68
N ILE A 36 1.70 -1.53 7.98
CA ILE A 36 1.64 -1.32 6.53
C ILE A 36 0.61 -0.22 6.27
N VAL A 37 1.01 0.80 5.52
CA VAL A 37 0.18 1.93 5.13
C VAL A 37 -0.01 1.89 3.62
N TYR A 38 -1.25 1.78 3.19
CA TYR A 38 -1.64 2.07 1.81
C TYR A 38 -2.04 3.54 1.71
N VAL A 39 -1.39 4.25 0.80
CA VAL A 39 -1.47 5.71 0.67
C VAL A 39 -2.64 6.12 -0.23
N GLY A 40 -3.18 5.19 -1.02
CA GLY A 40 -4.34 5.43 -1.88
C GLY A 40 -5.66 5.28 -1.15
N THR A 41 -6.72 5.79 -1.77
CA THR A 41 -8.11 5.53 -1.37
C THR A 41 -8.75 4.54 -2.35
N VAL A 42 -9.63 3.67 -1.86
CA VAL A 42 -10.46 2.75 -2.68
C VAL A 42 -11.72 3.43 -3.21
N GLU A 43 -11.58 4.68 -3.63
CA GLU A 43 -12.68 5.51 -4.09
C GLU A 43 -12.20 6.45 -5.20
N GLY A 44 -13.16 7.05 -5.91
CA GLY A 44 -12.93 8.02 -6.97
C GLY A 44 -13.71 7.70 -8.24
N GLU A 45 -13.72 8.67 -9.15
CA GLU A 45 -14.39 8.56 -10.45
C GLU A 45 -13.33 8.32 -11.54
N PRO A 46 -13.34 7.15 -12.22
CA PRO A 46 -12.43 6.87 -13.31
C PRO A 46 -12.72 7.76 -14.53
N ALA A 47 -11.66 8.25 -15.20
CA ALA A 47 -11.84 8.81 -16.53
C ALA A 47 -12.16 7.69 -17.55
N PRO A 48 -12.77 7.99 -18.71
CA PRO A 48 -13.03 7.00 -19.74
C PRO A 48 -11.75 6.26 -20.16
N GLY A 49 -11.74 4.94 -20.00
CA GLY A 49 -10.60 4.07 -20.32
C GLY A 49 -9.65 3.78 -19.15
N ASP A 50 -9.82 4.44 -18.00
CA ASP A 50 -9.07 4.11 -16.79
C ASP A 50 -9.63 2.86 -16.11
N LEU A 51 -8.73 2.03 -15.58
CA LEU A 51 -9.09 0.92 -14.71
C LEU A 51 -8.91 1.35 -13.24
N PRO A 52 -9.98 1.32 -12.43
CA PRO A 52 -9.85 1.55 -11.00
C PRO A 52 -8.91 0.53 -10.35
N ALA A 53 -8.06 1.01 -9.45
CA ALA A 53 -7.07 0.15 -8.81
C ALA A 53 -7.71 -1.00 -8.03
N TRP A 54 -8.90 -0.80 -7.45
CA TRP A 54 -9.66 -1.83 -6.75
C TRP A 54 -10.34 -2.86 -7.67
N GLU A 55 -10.45 -2.57 -8.96
CA GLU A 55 -10.94 -3.50 -9.99
C GLU A 55 -9.80 -4.22 -10.72
N TRP A 56 -8.54 -3.82 -10.48
CA TRP A 56 -7.39 -4.48 -11.03
C TRP A 56 -7.29 -5.93 -10.52
N ARG A 57 -7.05 -6.89 -11.42
CA ARG A 57 -6.96 -8.32 -11.07
C ARG A 57 -5.91 -8.63 -10.00
N GLY A 58 -4.86 -7.80 -9.88
CA GLY A 58 -3.83 -7.95 -8.85
C GLY A 58 -4.22 -7.39 -7.48
N TRP A 59 -5.37 -6.73 -7.36
CA TRP A 59 -5.81 -6.07 -6.12
C TRP A 59 -5.96 -7.06 -4.96
N THR A 60 -6.75 -8.12 -5.15
CA THR A 60 -6.97 -9.12 -4.08
C THR A 60 -5.67 -9.85 -3.71
N PRO A 61 -4.88 -10.39 -4.67
CA PRO A 61 -3.60 -11.03 -4.36
C PRO A 61 -2.59 -10.11 -3.64
N LEU A 62 -2.60 -8.81 -3.94
CA LEU A 62 -1.77 -7.83 -3.24
C LEU A 62 -2.15 -7.78 -1.75
N TRP A 63 -3.44 -7.69 -1.44
CA TRP A 63 -3.90 -7.62 -0.06
C TRP A 63 -3.71 -8.91 0.71
N ASP A 64 -3.84 -10.06 0.04
CA ASP A 64 -3.48 -11.35 0.65
C ASP A 64 -2.01 -11.34 1.09
N LYS A 65 -1.09 -10.83 0.25
CA LYS A 65 0.33 -10.70 0.63
C LYS A 65 0.58 -9.67 1.73
N VAL A 66 -0.17 -8.56 1.74
CA VAL A 66 -0.09 -7.58 2.83
C VAL A 66 -0.54 -8.21 4.16
N LEU A 67 -1.61 -8.99 4.15
CA LEU A 67 -2.09 -9.71 5.33
C LEU A 67 -1.08 -10.77 5.78
N ASP A 68 -0.52 -11.57 4.87
CA ASP A 68 0.56 -12.52 5.16
C ASP A 68 1.73 -11.82 5.88
N LEU A 69 2.17 -10.66 5.36
CA LEU A 69 3.28 -9.89 5.93
C LEU A 69 2.95 -9.38 7.34
N LEU A 70 1.74 -8.87 7.56
CA LEU A 70 1.28 -8.37 8.86
C LEU A 70 1.18 -9.49 9.89
N LEU A 71 0.70 -10.66 9.49
CA LEU A 71 0.46 -11.81 10.37
C LEU A 71 1.72 -12.63 10.64
N ALA A 72 2.71 -12.57 9.75
CA ALA A 72 3.98 -13.26 9.96
C ALA A 72 4.65 -12.77 11.26
N PRO A 73 5.28 -13.66 12.04
CA PRO A 73 6.01 -13.26 13.24
C PRO A 73 7.13 -12.27 12.93
N VAL A 74 7.41 -11.37 13.86
CA VAL A 74 8.59 -10.50 13.80
C VAL A 74 9.77 -11.33 14.32
N ASN A 75 10.61 -11.82 13.40
CA ASN A 75 11.86 -12.46 13.78
C ASN A 75 12.79 -11.38 14.36
N LYS A 76 13.19 -11.57 15.61
CA LYS A 76 14.20 -10.75 16.29
C LYS A 76 15.59 -11.19 15.90
#